data_AF-A0AAU5QST0-F1
#
_entry.id   AF-A0AAU5QST0-F1
#
_cell.length_a   1.000
_cell.length_b   1.000
_cell.length_c   1.000
_cell.angle_alpha   90.00
_cell.angle_beta   90.00
_cell.angle_gamma   90.00
#
_symmetry.space_group_name_H-M   'P 1'
#
loop_
_entity.id
_entity.type
_entity.pdbx_description
1 polymer ?
#
loop_
_entity_poly.entity_id
_entity_poly.type
_entity_poly.pdbx_seq_one_letter_code
_entity_poly.pdbx_strand_id
1 'polypeptide(L)' 'MTKKPGTDDLYVRYMKAFQDSTTHLGGCPACQDGRPCTVGAPIHERFARLQDAYEARQPRR' A
#
# COMPACT_ATOMS: atom_id res chain seq x y z
N MET A 1 -24.48 -6.83 12.86
CA MET A 1 -24.10 -6.27 11.54
C MET A 1 -23.02 -7.16 10.93
N THR A 2 -23.41 -8.27 10.31
CA THR A 2 -22.48 -9.25 9.73
C THR A 2 -22.39 -9.01 8.23
N LYS A 3 -21.34 -8.29 7.79
CA LYS A 3 -21.05 -8.12 6.36
C LYS A 3 -20.19 -9.30 5.88
N LYS A 4 -20.73 -10.12 4.97
CA LYS A 4 -20.04 -11.13 4.14
C LYS A 4 -20.25 -10.76 2.66
N PRO A 5 -19.50 -11.28 1.67
CA PRO A 5 -18.09 -11.67 1.62
C PRO A 5 -17.43 -10.96 0.41
N GLY A 6 -16.73 -9.86 0.64
CA GLY A 6 -15.90 -9.21 -0.37
C GLY A 6 -14.45 -9.38 0.03
N THR A 7 -13.54 -9.42 -0.93
CA THR A 7 -12.09 -9.51 -0.71
C THR A 7 -11.69 -8.78 0.57
N ASP A 8 -10.97 -9.50 1.43
CA ASP A 8 -10.64 -9.07 2.78
C ASP A 8 -10.42 -7.55 2.89
N ASP A 9 -11.07 -6.89 3.84
CA ASP A 9 -11.07 -5.43 3.91
C ASP A 9 -9.64 -4.87 4.01
N LEU A 10 -8.73 -5.60 4.65
CA LEU A 10 -7.30 -5.30 4.64
C LEU A 10 -6.66 -5.48 3.26
N TYR A 11 -6.98 -6.54 2.50
CA TYR A 11 -6.55 -6.66 1.10
C TYR A 11 -7.05 -5.50 0.21
N VAL A 12 -8.30 -5.06 0.35
CA VAL A 12 -8.83 -3.92 -0.42
C VAL A 12 -8.07 -2.64 -0.08
N ARG A 13 -7.83 -2.39 1.21
CA ARG A 13 -7.03 -1.23 1.66
C ARG A 13 -5.59 -1.32 1.14
N TYR A 14 -4.98 -2.49 1.21
CA TYR A 14 -3.63 -2.76 0.70
C TYR A 14 -3.53 -2.48 -0.80
N MET A 15 -4.44 -3.03 -1.62
CA MET A 15 -4.45 -2.80 -3.07
C MET A 15 -4.70 -1.33 -3.44
N LYS A 16 -5.48 -0.59 -2.65
CA LYS A 16 -5.64 0.85 -2.85
C LYS A 16 -4.34 1.60 -2.57
N ALA A 17 -3.68 1.31 -1.45
CA ALA A 17 -2.41 1.94 -1.12
C ALA A 17 -1.29 1.60 -2.12
N PHE A 18 -1.31 0.39 -2.67
CA PHE A 18 -0.43 0.00 -3.78
C PHE A 18 -0.66 0.88 -5.02
N GLN A 19 -1.92 1.07 -5.44
CA GLN A 19 -2.26 1.93 -6.58
C GLN A 19 -1.85 3.39 -6.37
N ASP A 20 -2.10 3.96 -5.18
CA ASP A 20 -1.66 5.32 -4.84
C ASP A 20 -0.12 5.45 -4.91
N SER A 21 0.60 4.45 -4.36
CA SER A 21 2.06 4.39 -4.36
C SER A 21 2.64 4.31 -5.77
N THR A 22 2.11 3.42 -6.63
CA THR A 22 2.60 3.27 -8.01
C THR A 22 2.23 4.45 -8.89
N THR A 23 1.05 5.04 -8.69
CA THR A 23 0.65 6.28 -9.39
C THR A 23 1.59 7.42 -9.04
N HIS A 24 1.93 7.58 -7.76
CA HIS A 24 2.88 8.61 -7.34
C HIS A 24 4.29 8.35 -7.89
N LEU A 25 4.77 7.10 -7.81
CA LEU A 25 6.07 6.71 -8.36
C LEU A 25 6.16 6.97 -9.88
N GLY A 26 5.08 6.76 -10.62
CA GLY A 26 5.04 7.04 -12.06
C GLY A 26 5.11 8.53 -12.41
N GLY A 27 4.65 9.41 -11.53
CA GLY A 27 4.58 10.86 -11.76
C GLY A 27 5.62 11.70 -10.99
N CYS A 28 6.44 11.09 -10.15
CA CYS A 28 7.38 11.80 -9.28
C CYS A 28 8.85 11.44 -9.59
N PRO A 29 9.60 12.34 -10.26
CA PRO A 29 11.02 12.11 -10.55
C PRO A 29 11.85 11.88 -9.29
N ALA A 30 11.55 12.58 -8.20
CA ALA A 30 12.26 12.38 -6.93
C ALA A 30 12.13 10.92 -6.45
N CYS A 31 10.93 10.35 -6.48
CA CYS A 31 10.71 8.95 -6.11
C CYS A 31 11.35 7.97 -7.10
N GLN A 32 11.38 8.31 -8.39
CA GLN A 32 12.03 7.49 -9.43
C GLN A 32 13.56 7.45 -9.27
N ASP A 33 14.17 8.57 -8.89
CA ASP A 33 15.61 8.70 -8.60
C ASP A 33 15.99 8.18 -7.20
N GLY A 34 15.03 7.67 -6.41
CA GLY A 34 15.27 7.25 -5.03
C GLY A 34 15.61 8.41 -4.08
N ARG A 35 15.28 9.64 -4.46
CA ARG A 35 15.46 10.85 -3.64
C ARG A 35 14.33 10.99 -2.61
N PRO A 36 14.59 11.66 -1.47
CA PRO A 36 13.55 11.93 -0.49
C PRO A 36 12.44 12.77 -1.11
N CYS A 37 11.20 12.30 -0.98
CA CYS A 37 10.00 12.99 -1.45
C CYS A 37 9.03 13.18 -0.29
N THR A 38 8.80 14.42 0.13
CA THR A 38 7.90 14.75 1.25
C THR A 38 6.45 14.32 0.97
N VAL A 39 6.04 14.32 -0.30
CA VAL A 39 4.69 13.90 -0.73
C VAL A 39 4.60 12.38 -0.83
N GLY A 40 5.63 11.72 -1.36
CA GLY A 40 5.68 10.28 -1.55
C GLY A 40 5.90 9.50 -0.25
N ALA A 41 6.65 10.06 0.69
CA ALA A 41 6.97 9.43 1.98
C ALA A 41 5.72 8.89 2.72
N PRO A 42 4.66 9.68 2.98
CA PRO A 42 3.46 9.16 3.63
C PRO A 42 2.69 8.13 2.79
N ILE A 43 2.76 8.22 1.45
CA ILE A 43 2.08 7.28 0.54
C ILE A 43 2.78 5.92 0.61
N HIS A 44 4.10 5.90 0.50
CA HIS A 44 4.92 4.69 0.57
C HIS A 44 4.91 4.08 1.97
N GLU A 45 4.95 4.88 3.04
CA GLU A 45 4.82 4.39 4.42
C GLU A 45 3.48 3.66 4.62
N ARG A 46 2.39 4.25 4.16
CA ARG A 46 1.06 3.66 4.26
C ARG A 46 0.97 2.33 3.50
N PHE A 47 1.53 2.29 2.29
CA PHE A 47 1.63 1.06 1.51
C PHE A 47 2.42 -0.02 2.28
N ALA A 48 3.61 0.31 2.77
CA ALA A 48 4.46 -0.63 3.51
C ALA A 48 3.76 -1.21 4.75
N ARG A 49 3.07 -0.38 5.54
CA ARG A 49 2.31 -0.87 6.71
C ARG A 49 1.18 -1.82 6.35
N LEU A 50 0.48 -1.57 5.24
CA LEU A 50 -0.62 -2.43 4.80
C LEU A 50 -0.12 -3.72 4.16
N GLN A 51 1.03 -3.68 3.49
CA GLN A 51 1.71 -4.86 3.00
C GLN A 51 2.12 -5.76 4.17
N ASP A 52 2.81 -5.21 5.17
CA ASP A 52 3.23 -5.93 6.38
C ASP A 52 2.04 -6.56 7.11
N ALA A 53 0.96 -5.79 7.31
CA ALA A 53 -0.26 -6.32 7.94
C ALA A 53 -0.91 -7.45 7.13
N TYR A 54 -0.91 -7.35 5.80
CA TYR A 54 -1.44 -8.39 4.92
C TYR A 54 -0.56 -9.64 4.94
N GLU A 55 0.76 -9.48 4.84
CA GLU A 55 1.74 -10.57 4.92
C GLU A 55 1.70 -11.28 6.27
N ALA A 56 1.59 -10.55 7.37
CA ALA A 56 1.45 -11.10 8.72
C ALA A 56 0.16 -11.94 8.91
N ARG A 57 -0.87 -11.66 8.11
CA ARG A 57 -2.14 -12.40 8.12
C ARG A 57 -2.09 -13.65 7.25
N GLN A 58 -1.15 -13.75 6.32
CA GLN A 58 -1.02 -14.95 5.50
C GLN A 58 -0.54 -16.11 6.37
N PRO A 59 -1.16 -17.29 6.27
CA PRO A 59 -0.59 -18.47 6.88
C PRO A 59 0.80 -18.69 6.27
N ARG A 60 1.83 -18.62 7.12
CA ARG A 60 3.20 -19.01 6.75
C ARG A 60 3.10 -20.45 6.27
N ARG A 61 3.36 -20.66 5.00
CA ARG A 61 3.27 -21.98 4.35
C ARG A 61 4.48 -22.83 4.70
#